data_AF-A0A967MCZ1-F1
#
_entry.id   AF-A0A967MCZ1-F1
#
_cell.length_a   1.000
_cell.length_b   1.000
_cell.length_c   1.000
_cell.angle_alpha   90.00
_cell.angle_beta   90.00
_cell.angle_gamma   90.00
#
_symmetry.space_group_name_H-M   'P 1'
#
loop_
_entity.id
_entity.type
_entity.pdbx_description
1 polymer ?
#
loop_
_entity_poly.entity_id
_entity_poly.type
_entity_poly.pdbx_seq_one_letter_code
_entity_poly.pdbx_strand_id
1 'polypeptide(L)'
;MAGGASVRRAVCGSGVRGGLCAGLIALAIALSGCVTTPVPGNADAEATAARLEQVYGRARTMYLGGEYQRAFRLLLPLARRGHADAQYAVGFMYYYGEGVSRDVGRALNWFARAAEQGHPKAIEARARLTEGAEDEPGSESPP
;
A
#
# COMPACT_ATOMS: atom_id res chain seq x y z
N MET A 1 -29.48 -52.25 -2.85
CA MET A 1 -30.40 -51.09 -2.72
C MET A 1 -30.60 -50.79 -1.24
N ALA A 2 -30.83 -49.52 -0.90
CA ALA A 2 -30.77 -48.85 0.42
C ALA A 2 -29.31 -48.57 0.86
N GLY A 3 -28.83 -47.34 1.00
CA GLY A 3 -29.45 -46.10 1.51
C GLY A 3 -28.65 -45.74 2.77
N GLY A 4 -27.95 -44.63 2.90
CA GLY A 4 -28.40 -43.25 2.88
C GLY A 4 -27.48 -42.48 3.83
N ALA A 5 -27.21 -41.22 3.51
CA ALA A 5 -26.19 -40.38 4.10
C ALA A 5 -26.55 -39.77 5.47
N SER A 6 -25.50 -39.35 6.18
CA SER A 6 -25.40 -38.20 7.10
C SER A 6 -26.42 -38.04 8.22
N VAL A 7 -25.94 -37.90 9.47
CA VAL A 7 -26.06 -36.68 10.30
C VAL A 7 -25.07 -36.80 11.47
N ARG A 8 -24.00 -36.00 11.48
CA ARG A 8 -23.22 -35.75 12.70
C ARG A 8 -23.95 -34.67 13.51
N ARG A 9 -24.33 -35.04 14.73
CA ARG A 9 -25.05 -34.20 15.69
C ARG A 9 -24.10 -33.13 16.25
N ALA A 10 -24.36 -31.86 15.95
CA ALA A 10 -23.73 -30.74 16.62
C ALA A 10 -24.32 -30.62 18.04
N VAL A 11 -23.47 -30.73 19.06
CA VAL A 11 -23.82 -30.41 20.45
C VAL A 11 -23.68 -28.89 20.60
N CYS A 12 -24.81 -28.18 20.57
CA CYS A 12 -24.87 -26.79 21.03
C CYS A 12 -24.97 -26.79 22.56
N GLY A 13 -23.92 -26.32 23.22
CA GLY A 13 -23.95 -25.97 24.64
C GLY A 13 -24.73 -24.67 24.85
N SER A 14 -25.93 -24.81 25.39
CA SER A 14 -26.78 -23.73 25.85
C SER A 14 -26.25 -23.17 27.17
N GLY A 15 -25.95 -21.87 27.22
CA GLY A 15 -25.45 -21.22 28.43
C GLY A 15 -25.69 -19.72 28.44
N VAL A 16 -26.96 -19.29 28.38
CA VAL A 16 -27.32 -17.90 28.70
C VAL A 16 -28.58 -17.90 29.58
N ARG A 17 -28.41 -17.54 30.86
CA ARG A 17 -29.50 -17.24 31.79
C ARG A 17 -29.35 -15.80 32.29
N GLY A 18 -30.23 -14.94 31.78
CA GLY A 18 -30.98 -13.93 32.55
C GLY A 18 -30.29 -12.62 32.92
N GLY A 19 -30.93 -11.49 32.58
CA GLY A 19 -30.63 -10.21 33.22
C GLY A 19 -31.03 -8.95 32.47
N LEU A 20 -32.34 -8.70 32.36
CA LEU A 20 -33.01 -7.38 32.26
C LEU A 20 -32.40 -6.27 31.38
N CYS A 21 -33.04 -5.99 30.24
CA CYS A 21 -33.25 -4.62 29.75
C CYS A 21 -34.60 -4.55 29.05
N ALA A 22 -35.61 -4.01 29.76
CA ALA A 22 -36.89 -3.63 29.20
C ALA A 22 -36.70 -2.35 28.36
N GLY A 23 -37.15 -2.39 27.10
CA GLY A 23 -37.05 -1.26 26.17
C GLY A 23 -37.43 -1.69 24.76
N LEU A 24 -38.69 -2.10 24.58
CA LEU A 24 -39.28 -2.40 23.28
C LEU A 24 -39.42 -1.11 22.47
N ILE A 25 -38.58 -0.93 21.44
CA ILE A 25 -39.04 -0.35 20.18
C ILE A 25 -38.74 -1.35 19.08
N ALA A 26 -39.82 -1.83 18.48
CA ALA A 26 -39.87 -2.74 17.36
C ALA A 26 -39.15 -2.16 16.14
N LEU A 27 -38.38 -2.98 15.42
CA LEU A 27 -38.86 -3.57 14.16
C LEU A 27 -37.80 -4.56 13.65
N ALA A 28 -38.27 -5.73 13.22
CA ALA A 28 -37.55 -6.74 12.45
C ALA A 28 -36.70 -6.08 11.34
N ILE A 29 -35.47 -6.53 11.08
CA ILE A 29 -35.21 -7.68 10.21
C ILE A 29 -33.89 -8.33 10.65
N ALA A 30 -33.99 -9.54 11.19
CA ALA A 30 -32.89 -10.49 11.18
C ALA A 30 -32.85 -11.15 9.79
N LEU A 31 -32.17 -10.51 8.84
CA LEU A 31 -31.55 -11.24 7.74
C LEU A 31 -30.09 -11.44 8.13
N SER A 32 -29.76 -12.71 8.39
CA SER A 32 -28.42 -13.26 8.35
C SER A 32 -27.72 -12.81 7.07
N GLY A 33 -27.02 -11.70 7.20
CA GLY A 33 -26.33 -11.03 6.12
C GLY A 33 -25.61 -9.85 6.74
N CYS A 34 -24.62 -10.13 7.58
CA CYS A 34 -23.55 -9.16 7.79
C CYS A 34 -22.90 -8.93 6.43
N VAL A 35 -23.50 -8.05 5.62
CA VAL A 35 -22.76 -7.25 4.67
C VAL A 35 -21.90 -6.35 5.56
N THR A 36 -20.79 -6.93 6.02
CA THR A 36 -19.58 -6.14 6.18
C THR A 36 -19.35 -5.59 4.79
N THR A 37 -19.85 -4.40 4.50
CA THR A 37 -19.31 -3.65 3.37
C THR A 37 -17.83 -3.57 3.66
N PRO A 38 -16.94 -4.19 2.84
CA PRO A 38 -15.55 -3.82 2.92
C PRO A 38 -15.55 -2.31 2.72
N VAL A 39 -15.04 -1.58 3.70
CA VAL A 39 -14.61 -0.21 3.48
C VAL A 39 -13.77 -0.29 2.19
N PRO A 40 -14.10 0.43 1.10
CA PRO A 40 -13.40 0.29 -0.18
C PRO A 40 -12.01 0.97 -0.07
N GLY A 41 -11.18 0.41 0.78
CA GLY A 41 -9.84 0.86 1.10
C GLY A 41 -8.84 -0.28 1.30
N ASN A 42 -9.27 -1.56 1.32
CA ASN A 42 -8.32 -2.66 1.54
C ASN A 42 -8.59 -3.98 0.77
N ALA A 43 -9.82 -4.41 0.48
CA ALA A 43 -10.02 -5.70 -0.23
C ALA A 43 -9.68 -5.66 -1.74
N ASP A 44 -10.05 -4.59 -2.45
CA ASP A 44 -9.68 -4.40 -3.86
C ASP A 44 -8.31 -3.71 -4.01
N ALA A 45 -7.84 -3.03 -2.96
CA ALA A 45 -6.56 -2.35 -2.93
C ALA A 45 -5.40 -3.35 -2.84
N GLU A 46 -5.51 -4.44 -2.06
CA GLU A 46 -4.46 -5.47 -1.99
C GLU A 46 -4.32 -6.26 -3.30
N ALA A 47 -5.43 -6.58 -3.97
CA ALA A 47 -5.40 -7.19 -5.31
C ALA A 47 -4.75 -6.26 -6.35
N THR A 48 -4.90 -4.94 -6.19
CA THR A 48 -4.13 -3.99 -6.99
C THR A 48 -2.67 -3.91 -6.55
N ALA A 49 -2.34 -3.93 -5.26
CA ALA A 49 -0.96 -3.82 -4.76
C ALA A 49 -0.06 -4.93 -5.31
N ALA A 50 -0.51 -6.18 -5.31
CA ALA A 50 0.23 -7.29 -5.92
C ALA A 50 0.46 -7.08 -7.44
N ARG A 51 -0.52 -6.49 -8.13
CA ARG A 51 -0.38 -6.12 -9.55
C ARG A 51 0.56 -4.92 -9.74
N LEU A 52 0.57 -3.97 -8.81
CA LEU A 52 1.48 -2.81 -8.84
C LEU A 52 2.93 -3.27 -8.64
N GLU A 53 3.18 -4.21 -7.74
CA GLU A 53 4.51 -4.82 -7.52
C GLU A 53 5.04 -5.51 -8.78
N GLN A 54 4.20 -6.24 -9.50
CA GLN A 54 4.60 -6.86 -10.76
C GLN A 54 5.00 -5.81 -11.82
N VAL A 55 4.26 -4.71 -11.90
CA VAL A 55 4.58 -3.59 -12.81
C VAL A 55 5.85 -2.85 -12.35
N TYR A 56 6.03 -2.68 -11.03
CA TYR A 56 7.23 -2.08 -10.46
C TYR A 56 8.48 -2.92 -10.76
N GLY A 57 8.41 -4.24 -10.60
CA GLY A 57 9.48 -5.16 -10.97
C GLY A 57 9.88 -5.02 -12.44
N ARG A 58 8.91 -4.91 -13.35
CA ARG A 58 9.16 -4.65 -14.77
C ARG A 58 9.75 -3.27 -15.03
N ALA A 59 9.30 -2.23 -14.33
CA ALA A 59 9.87 -0.90 -14.46
C ALA A 59 11.33 -0.88 -13.98
N ARG A 60 11.65 -1.64 -12.94
CA ARG A 60 13.00 -1.77 -12.39
C ARG A 60 13.97 -2.44 -13.37
N THR A 61 13.53 -3.46 -14.11
CA THR A 61 14.37 -4.07 -15.15
C THR A 61 14.62 -3.10 -16.31
N MET A 62 13.63 -2.30 -16.72
CA MET A 62 13.82 -1.24 -17.72
C MET A 62 14.77 -0.14 -17.24
N TYR A 63 14.66 0.25 -15.98
CA TYR A 63 15.54 1.25 -15.37
C TYR A 63 17.00 0.77 -15.37
N LEU A 64 17.25 -0.47 -14.95
CA LEU A 64 18.59 -1.09 -14.99
C LEU A 64 19.10 -1.31 -16.43
N GLY A 65 18.21 -1.46 -17.40
CA GLY A 65 18.53 -1.53 -18.82
C GLY A 65 18.84 -0.18 -19.47
N GLY A 66 18.83 0.92 -18.72
CA GLY A 66 19.05 2.28 -19.24
C GLY A 66 17.82 2.90 -19.94
N GLU A 67 16.67 2.23 -19.92
CA GLU A 67 15.42 2.71 -20.52
C GLU A 67 14.63 3.61 -19.56
N TYR A 68 15.29 4.66 -19.05
CA TYR A 68 14.74 5.53 -18.00
C TYR A 68 13.39 6.15 -18.35
N GLN A 69 13.19 6.58 -19.60
CA GLN A 69 11.91 7.14 -20.07
C GLN A 69 10.76 6.12 -20.00
N ARG A 70 11.04 4.85 -20.34
CA ARG A 70 10.02 3.79 -20.28
C ARG A 70 9.75 3.40 -18.83
N ALA A 71 10.79 3.30 -18.01
CA ALA A 71 10.66 3.08 -16.58
C ALA A 71 9.82 4.19 -15.92
N PHE A 72 10.12 5.47 -16.21
CA PHE A 72 9.39 6.62 -15.69
C PHE A 72 7.89 6.58 -16.04
N ARG A 73 7.57 6.22 -17.29
CA ARG A 73 6.18 6.10 -17.74
C ARG A 73 5.39 5.04 -16.95
N LEU A 74 6.04 3.94 -16.56
CA LEU A 74 5.44 2.89 -15.73
C LEU A 74 5.39 3.30 -14.24
N LEU A 75 6.40 3.99 -13.73
CA LEU A 75 6.51 4.38 -12.33
C LEU A 75 5.57 5.53 -11.95
N LEU A 76 5.32 6.48 -12.84
CA LEU A 76 4.44 7.63 -12.58
C LEU A 76 3.01 7.23 -12.13
N PRO A 77 2.28 6.34 -12.82
CA PRO A 77 0.96 5.90 -12.37
C PRO A 77 1.03 5.08 -11.07
N LEU A 78 2.10 4.33 -10.83
CA LEU A 78 2.30 3.60 -9.57
C LEU A 78 2.47 4.56 -8.39
N ALA A 79 3.30 5.59 -8.56
CA ALA A 79 3.54 6.60 -7.55
C ALA A 79 2.25 7.38 -7.21
N ARG A 80 1.42 7.68 -8.21
CA ARG A 80 0.10 8.32 -8.03
C ARG A 80 -0.89 7.45 -7.28
N ARG A 81 -0.79 6.12 -7.39
CA ARG A 81 -1.62 5.16 -6.66
C ARG A 81 -1.19 4.93 -5.22
N GLY A 82 -0.12 5.59 -4.75
CA GLY A 82 0.36 5.44 -3.38
C GLY A 82 1.36 4.31 -3.20
N HIS A 83 2.05 3.86 -4.25
CA HIS A 83 3.11 2.86 -4.07
C HIS A 83 4.39 3.54 -3.58
N ALA A 84 4.81 3.23 -2.35
CA ALA A 84 5.94 3.87 -1.70
C ALA A 84 7.27 3.75 -2.49
N ASP A 85 7.65 2.54 -2.95
CA ASP A 85 8.87 2.37 -3.75
C ASP A 85 8.84 3.13 -5.07
N ALA A 86 7.68 3.19 -5.74
CA ALA A 86 7.55 3.91 -6.99
C ALA A 86 7.63 5.42 -6.77
N GLN A 87 7.08 5.94 -5.67
CA GLN A 87 7.24 7.36 -5.31
C GLN A 87 8.71 7.70 -5.06
N TYR A 88 9.44 6.85 -4.34
CA TYR A 88 10.88 6.98 -4.16
C TYR A 88 11.63 6.95 -5.51
N ALA A 89 11.34 5.97 -6.37
CA ALA A 89 11.98 5.86 -7.68
C ALA A 89 11.69 7.06 -8.59
N VAL A 90 10.46 7.60 -8.58
CA VAL A 90 10.11 8.83 -9.31
C VAL A 90 10.87 10.04 -8.75
N GLY A 91 10.97 10.16 -7.42
CA GLY A 91 11.80 11.18 -6.80
C GLY A 91 13.26 11.10 -7.23
N PHE A 92 13.81 9.88 -7.28
CA PHE A 92 15.19 9.63 -7.70
C PHE A 92 15.43 10.00 -9.17
N MET A 93 14.51 9.63 -10.07
CA MET A 93 14.60 10.01 -11.49
C MET A 93 14.56 11.53 -11.68
N TYR A 94 13.74 12.25 -10.90
CA TYR A 94 13.75 13.72 -10.92
C TYR A 94 15.03 14.32 -10.32
N TYR A 95 15.64 13.67 -9.33
CA TYR A 95 16.87 14.15 -8.70
C TYR A 95 18.08 14.04 -9.66
N TYR A 96 18.24 12.91 -10.35
CA TYR A 96 19.32 12.72 -11.32
C TYR A 96 19.00 13.26 -12.72
N GLY A 97 17.73 13.47 -13.04
CA GLY A 97 17.30 13.84 -14.40
C GLY A 97 17.33 12.66 -15.37
N GLU A 98 17.03 11.46 -14.89
CA GLU A 98 17.04 10.24 -15.71
C GLU A 98 15.73 10.08 -16.45
N GLY A 99 15.78 10.30 -17.77
CA GLY A 99 14.60 10.23 -18.65
C GLY A 99 13.60 11.38 -18.49
N VAL A 100 13.84 12.30 -17.55
CA VAL A 100 13.06 13.53 -17.30
C VAL A 100 14.00 14.68 -16.95
N SER A 101 13.57 15.92 -17.09
CA SER A 101 14.37 17.07 -16.64
C SER A 101 14.59 17.02 -15.12
N ARG A 102 15.84 17.25 -14.71
CA ARG A 102 16.24 17.30 -13.30
C ARG A 102 15.47 18.41 -12.58
N ASP A 103 14.86 18.05 -11.45
CA ASP A 103 14.08 18.94 -10.61
C ASP A 103 14.08 18.46 -9.15
N VAL A 104 14.96 19.06 -8.35
CA VAL A 104 15.16 18.68 -6.94
C VAL A 104 13.94 19.02 -6.08
N GLY A 105 13.23 20.10 -6.39
CA GLY A 105 12.02 20.48 -5.66
C GLY A 105 10.89 19.46 -5.83
N ARG A 106 10.69 18.98 -7.07
CA ARG A 106 9.77 17.86 -7.32
C ARG A 106 10.25 16.56 -6.68
N ALA A 107 11.55 16.26 -6.72
CA ALA A 107 12.10 15.08 -6.09
C ALA A 107 11.80 15.04 -4.58
N LEU A 108 12.06 16.15 -3.87
CA LEU A 108 11.75 16.31 -2.45
C LEU A 108 10.28 16.06 -2.12
N ASN A 109 9.36 16.59 -2.93
CA ASN A 109 7.92 16.35 -2.74
C ASN A 109 7.55 14.86 -2.87
N TRP A 110 8.15 14.15 -3.84
CA TRP A 110 7.92 12.70 -3.99
C TRP A 110 8.53 11.90 -2.83
N PHE A 111 9.73 12.26 -2.37
CA PHE A 111 10.33 11.63 -1.21
C PHE A 111 9.53 11.89 0.07
N ALA A 112 8.96 13.09 0.24
CA ALA A 112 8.08 13.40 1.38
C ALA A 112 6.86 12.48 1.43
N ARG A 113 6.19 12.25 0.29
CA ARG A 113 5.02 11.35 0.21
C ARG A 113 5.37 9.89 0.55
N ALA A 114 6.54 9.43 0.12
CA ALA A 114 7.02 8.09 0.45
C ALA A 114 7.46 8.00 1.92
N ALA A 115 8.06 9.07 2.46
CA ALA A 115 8.43 9.17 3.86
C ALA A 115 7.22 9.19 4.81
N GLU A 116 6.12 9.84 4.41
CA GLU A 116 4.83 9.81 5.12
C GLU A 116 4.26 8.39 5.24
N GLN A 117 4.56 7.53 4.27
CA GLN A 117 4.21 6.09 4.30
C GLN A 117 5.22 5.23 5.06
N GLY A 118 6.25 5.84 5.66
CA GLY A 118 7.28 5.13 6.42
C GLY A 118 8.36 4.46 5.57
N HIS A 119 8.52 4.85 4.30
CA HIS A 119 9.55 4.25 3.43
C HIS A 119 10.96 4.70 3.87
N PRO A 120 11.83 3.79 4.36
CA PRO A 120 13.06 4.15 5.04
C PRO A 120 14.03 4.92 4.12
N LYS A 121 14.21 4.46 2.87
CA LYS A 121 15.09 5.16 1.91
C LYS A 121 14.58 6.53 1.50
N ALA A 122 13.26 6.75 1.58
CA ALA A 122 12.68 8.04 1.21
C ALA A 122 12.81 9.04 2.36
N ILE A 123 12.68 8.56 3.60
CA ILE A 123 12.99 9.35 4.80
C ILE A 123 14.45 9.81 4.75
N GLU A 124 15.38 8.89 4.49
CA GLU A 124 16.81 9.20 4.37
C GLU A 124 17.10 10.13 3.19
N ALA A 125 16.56 9.85 1.99
CA ALA A 125 16.78 10.69 0.82
C ALA A 125 16.19 12.10 1.00
N ARG A 126 15.03 12.22 1.65
CA ARG A 126 14.47 13.52 2.01
C ARG A 126 15.39 14.24 3.00
N ALA A 127 15.79 13.56 4.07
CA ALA A 127 16.68 14.08 5.09
C ALA A 127 17.99 14.57 4.46
N ARG A 128 18.69 13.76 3.67
CA ARG A 128 19.92 14.15 2.96
C ARG A 128 19.75 15.41 2.11
N LEU A 129 18.61 15.57 1.44
CA LEU A 129 18.34 16.73 0.58
C LEU A 129 17.94 17.98 1.37
N THR A 130 17.40 17.84 2.58
CA THR A 130 17.08 18.95 3.47
C THR A 130 18.25 19.33 4.38
N GLU A 131 18.96 18.34 4.90
CA GLU A 131 20.12 18.43 5.79
C GLU A 131 21.38 18.82 5.03
N GLY A 132 21.49 18.55 3.72
CA GLY A 132 22.54 19.13 2.87
C GLY A 132 22.51 20.66 2.75
N ALA A 133 21.57 21.34 3.42
CA ALA A 133 21.56 22.79 3.63
C ALA A 133 22.13 23.21 5.00
N GLU A 134 22.43 22.25 5.89
CA GLU A 134 22.88 22.46 7.27
C GLU A 134 24.10 21.54 7.54
N ASP A 135 25.31 22.01 7.19
CA ASP A 135 26.63 21.47 7.57
C ASP A 135 26.96 19.98 7.25
N GLU A 136 27.88 19.76 6.29
CA GLU A 136 28.64 18.50 6.12
C GLU A 136 29.36 18.11 7.43
N PRO A 137 29.33 16.82 7.83
CA PRO A 137 30.36 15.92 7.29
C PRO A 137 29.91 14.45 7.10
N GLY A 138 30.30 13.83 6.00
CA GLY A 138 30.57 12.39 5.99
C GLY A 138 29.83 11.58 4.92
N SER A 139 30.44 11.60 3.74
CA SER A 139 30.52 10.48 2.81
C SER A 139 30.36 9.09 3.46
N GLU A 140 29.23 8.42 3.23
CA GLU A 140 29.23 6.96 3.19
C GLU A 140 28.18 6.46 2.20
N SER A 141 28.66 5.97 1.05
CA SER A 141 27.88 5.19 0.10
C SER A 141 27.79 3.75 0.64
N PRO A 142 26.61 3.12 0.67
CA PRO A 142 26.50 1.75 1.15
C PRO A 142 27.18 0.76 0.16
N PRO A 143 27.69 -0.39 0.65
CA PRO A 143 28.65 -1.26 -0.03
C PRO A 143 28.14 -1.96 -1.30
#